data_AF-A0A971XSS2-F1
#
_entry.id   AF-A0A971XSS2-F1
#
_cell.length_a   1.000
_cell.length_b   1.000
_cell.length_c   1.000
_cell.angle_alpha   90.00
_cell.angle_beta   90.00
_cell.angle_gamma   90.00
#
_symmetry.space_group_name_H-M   'P 1'
#
loop_
_entity.id
_entity.type
_entity.pdbx_description
1 polymer ?
#
loop_
_entity_poly.entity_id
_entity_poly.type
_entity_poly.pdbx_seq_one_letter_code
_entity_poly.pdbx_strand_id
1 'polypeptide(L)'
;PDRDEMYFTRGRMLQVLHMGLHVTQMMGYDQLCNSLDLITSNSARTLGLKDYGIQVGHPANLLILPAESGFDALRKQVRARYSIRNGRIVAETPPTCTTLHLDTLETITFTRNAS
;
A
#
# COMPACT_ATOMS: atom_id res chain seq x y z
N PRO A 1 1.92 -28.97 -3.16
CA PRO A 1 2.32 -27.55 -3.16
C PRO A 1 2.08 -26.95 -1.77
N ASP A 2 3.16 -26.69 -1.04
CA ASP A 2 3.13 -26.30 0.36
C ASP A 2 2.42 -24.96 0.57
N ARG A 3 1.62 -24.89 1.63
CA ARG A 3 0.74 -23.76 1.98
C ARG A 3 1.49 -22.43 2.16
N ASP A 4 2.82 -22.48 2.35
CA ASP A 4 3.70 -21.32 2.50
C ASP A 4 3.94 -20.54 1.19
N GLU A 5 4.01 -21.21 0.03
CA GLU A 5 4.14 -20.52 -1.27
C GLU A 5 2.92 -19.64 -1.58
N MET A 6 1.73 -20.07 -1.13
CA MET A 6 0.47 -19.36 -1.31
C MET A 6 0.37 -18.10 -0.41
N TYR A 7 1.09 -18.08 0.70
CA TYR A 7 1.14 -16.91 1.58
C TYR A 7 2.02 -15.79 1.03
N PHE A 8 3.05 -16.14 0.26
CA PHE A 8 3.99 -15.18 -0.33
C PHE A 8 3.36 -14.38 -1.49
N THR A 9 2.47 -15.00 -2.28
CA THR A 9 1.87 -14.42 -3.50
C THR A 9 0.45 -13.91 -3.29
N ARG A 10 0.18 -13.17 -2.21
CA ARG A 10 -1.16 -12.57 -1.95
C ARG A 10 -1.56 -11.44 -2.89
N GLY A 11 -0.90 -11.30 -4.05
CA GLY A 11 -1.19 -10.28 -5.07
C GLY A 11 -0.96 -8.84 -4.60
N ARG A 12 -0.03 -8.61 -3.65
CA ARG A 12 0.19 -7.29 -3.05
C ARG A 12 1.43 -6.61 -3.61
N MET A 13 1.21 -5.54 -4.36
CA MET A 13 2.30 -4.75 -4.94
C MET A 13 3.21 -4.10 -3.88
N LEU A 14 2.68 -3.71 -2.72
CA LEU A 14 3.48 -3.18 -1.60
C LEU A 14 4.48 -4.20 -1.03
N GLN A 15 4.15 -5.50 -1.09
CA GLN A 15 5.05 -6.57 -0.63
C GLN A 15 6.16 -6.83 -1.65
N VAL A 16 5.81 -6.81 -2.95
CA VAL A 16 6.79 -6.90 -4.04
C VAL A 16 7.78 -5.73 -3.98
N LEU A 17 7.27 -4.52 -3.76
CA LEU A 17 8.08 -3.32 -3.61
C LEU A 17 9.01 -3.41 -2.40
N HIS A 18 8.49 -3.82 -1.24
CA HIS A 18 9.28 -3.99 -0.02
C HIS A 18 10.46 -4.94 -0.21
N MET A 19 10.23 -6.09 -0.86
CA MET A 19 11.30 -7.04 -1.18
C MET A 19 12.32 -6.43 -2.14
N GLY A 20 11.86 -5.76 -3.21
CA GLY A 20 12.74 -5.08 -4.17
C GLY A 20 13.66 -4.06 -3.51
N LEU A 21 13.11 -3.20 -2.64
CA LEU A 21 13.86 -2.16 -1.93
C LEU A 21 14.94 -2.73 -1.01
N HIS A 22 14.64 -3.83 -0.31
CA HIS A 22 15.61 -4.51 0.55
C HIS A 22 16.77 -5.09 -0.26
N VAL A 23 16.48 -5.72 -1.40
CA VAL A 23 17.50 -6.34 -2.27
C VAL A 23 18.38 -5.29 -2.95
N THR A 24 17.79 -4.18 -3.40
CA THR A 24 18.53 -3.09 -4.07
C THR A 24 19.16 -2.09 -3.10
N GLN A 25 19.07 -2.33 -1.78
CA GLN A 25 19.58 -1.46 -0.73
C GLN A 25 19.05 0.00 -0.80
N MET A 26 17.84 0.18 -1.33
CA MET A 26 17.20 1.49 -1.47
C MET A 26 16.46 1.87 -0.17
N MET A 27 17.23 2.18 0.87
CA MET A 27 16.72 2.43 2.23
C MET A 27 16.71 3.92 2.64
N GLY A 28 17.05 4.84 1.73
CA GLY A 28 16.97 6.28 2.00
C GLY A 28 15.53 6.81 2.03
N TYR A 29 15.23 7.81 2.85
CA TYR A 29 13.87 8.35 2.99
C TYR A 29 13.25 8.81 1.66
N ASP A 30 14.02 9.55 0.85
CA ASP A 30 13.56 10.01 -0.47
C ASP A 30 13.38 8.84 -1.45
N GLN A 31 14.24 7.82 -1.38
CA GLN A 31 14.11 6.62 -2.19
C GLN A 31 12.86 5.83 -1.83
N LEU A 32 12.54 5.73 -0.54
CA LEU A 32 11.34 5.06 -0.05
C LEU A 32 10.07 5.82 -0.44
N CYS A 33 10.07 7.16 -0.35
CA CYS A 33 8.94 7.96 -0.81
C CYS A 33 8.69 7.79 -2.32
N ASN A 34 9.75 7.84 -3.13
CA ASN A 34 9.68 7.71 -4.59
C ASN A 34 9.46 6.25 -5.05
N SER A 35 9.68 5.28 -4.17
CA SER A 35 9.54 3.86 -4.52
C SER A 35 8.13 3.47 -4.95
N LEU A 36 7.10 4.19 -4.50
CA LEU A 36 5.71 3.98 -4.94
C LEU A 36 5.54 4.19 -6.44
N ASP A 37 6.35 5.04 -7.08
CA ASP A 37 6.30 5.24 -8.53
C ASP A 37 6.67 3.97 -9.30
N LEU A 38 7.50 3.09 -8.72
CA LEU A 38 7.87 1.81 -9.33
C LEU A 38 6.64 0.91 -9.56
N ILE A 39 5.68 0.93 -8.64
CA ILE A 39 4.45 0.12 -8.71
C ILE A 39 3.22 0.89 -9.21
N THR A 40 3.36 2.18 -9.53
CA THR A 40 2.29 3.03 -10.06
C THR A 40 2.68 3.60 -11.42
N SER A 41 3.21 4.82 -11.47
CA SER A 41 3.52 5.58 -12.68
C SER A 41 4.46 4.85 -13.64
N ASN A 42 5.53 4.25 -13.12
CA ASN A 42 6.50 3.52 -13.95
C ASN A 42 5.90 2.24 -14.52
N SER A 43 5.10 1.51 -13.73
CA SER A 43 4.38 0.33 -14.20
C SER A 43 3.36 0.67 -15.29
N ALA A 44 2.62 1.78 -15.13
CA ALA A 44 1.67 2.26 -16.13
C ALA A 44 2.35 2.68 -17.43
N ARG A 45 3.52 3.36 -17.34
CA ARG A 45 4.33 3.73 -18.50
C ARG A 45 4.85 2.50 -19.25
N THR A 46 5.31 1.47 -18.54
CA THR A 46 5.75 0.19 -19.12
C THR A 46 4.62 -0.50 -19.89
N LEU A 47 3.38 -0.40 -19.40
CA LEU A 47 2.18 -0.93 -20.05
C LEU A 47 1.63 -0.04 -21.18
N GLY A 48 2.23 1.14 -21.41
CA GLY A 48 1.76 2.08 -22.44
C GLY A 48 0.42 2.72 -22.14
N LEU A 49 0.01 2.79 -20.87
CA LEU A 49 -1.25 3.41 -20.47
C LEU A 49 -1.17 4.93 -20.64
N LYS A 50 -2.05 5.50 -21.47
CA LYS A 50 -2.11 6.95 -21.72
C LYS A 50 -3.01 7.68 -20.69
N ASP A 51 -4.01 6.98 -20.19
CA ASP A 51 -5.03 7.53 -19.29
C ASP A 51 -4.83 7.03 -17.86
N TYR A 52 -3.58 7.02 -17.36
CA TYR A 52 -3.25 6.65 -15.99
C TYR A 52 -2.73 7.86 -15.20
N GLY A 53 -3.31 8.10 -14.02
CA GLY A 53 -2.93 9.18 -13.12
C GLY A 53 -4.12 9.91 -12.52
N ILE A 54 -3.87 10.73 -11.50
CA ILE A 54 -4.89 11.59 -10.88
C ILE A 54 -4.85 12.94 -11.60
N GLN A 55 -5.54 13.03 -12.74
CA GLN A 55 -5.62 14.24 -13.55
C GLN A 55 -7.05 14.44 -14.07
N VAL A 56 -7.44 15.69 -14.27
CA VAL A 56 -8.75 16.03 -14.86
C VAL A 56 -8.82 15.52 -16.29
N GLY A 57 -9.88 14.78 -16.60
CA GLY A 57 -10.08 14.15 -17.92
C GLY A 57 -9.78 12.64 -17.94
N HIS A 58 -9.02 12.14 -16.97
CA HIS A 58 -8.72 10.73 -16.83
C HIS A 58 -9.89 9.97 -16.18
N PRO A 59 -10.04 8.65 -16.46
CA PRO A 59 -11.01 7.83 -15.75
C PRO A 59 -10.69 7.81 -14.26
N ALA A 60 -11.72 7.96 -13.41
CA ALA A 60 -11.59 8.00 -11.96
C ALA A 60 -11.24 6.61 -11.38
N ASN A 61 -9.99 6.19 -11.58
CA ASN A 61 -9.39 4.94 -11.13
C ASN A 61 -8.34 5.26 -10.07
N LEU A 62 -8.65 4.99 -8.80
CA LEU A 62 -7.75 5.32 -7.69
C LEU A 62 -7.88 4.35 -6.52
N LEU A 63 -6.81 4.23 -5.76
CA LEU A 63 -6.73 3.44 -4.53
C LEU A 63 -6.53 4.38 -3.35
N ILE A 64 -7.28 4.16 -2.27
CA ILE A 64 -7.12 4.90 -1.02
C ILE A 64 -6.40 4.01 -0.02
N LEU A 65 -5.23 4.45 0.44
CA LEU A 65 -4.42 3.77 1.46
C LEU A 65 -4.58 4.52 2.81
N PRO A 66 -4.83 3.82 3.92
CA PRO A 66 -4.91 4.45 5.25
C PRO A 66 -3.50 4.70 5.81
N ALA A 67 -2.77 5.61 5.18
CA ALA A 67 -1.41 5.98 5.56
C ALA A 67 -1.17 7.47 5.28
N GLU A 68 -0.29 8.09 6.06
CA GLU A 68 0.00 9.53 5.97
C GLU A 68 0.99 9.87 4.84
N SER A 69 1.83 8.91 4.45
CA SER A 69 2.82 9.06 3.39
C SER A 69 3.14 7.73 2.73
N GLY A 70 3.83 7.75 1.58
CA GLY A 70 4.27 6.53 0.93
C GLY A 70 5.23 5.69 1.78
N PHE A 71 6.06 6.35 2.59
CA PHE A 71 6.89 5.69 3.59
C PHE A 71 6.06 4.97 4.65
N ASP A 72 5.04 5.63 5.20
CA ASP A 72 4.16 5.02 6.21
C ASP A 72 3.36 3.84 5.64
N ALA A 73 2.88 3.97 4.40
CA ALA A 73 2.19 2.90 3.68
C ALA A 73 3.06 1.65 3.50
N LEU A 74 4.33 1.85 3.11
CA LEU A 74 5.30 0.78 2.93
C LEU A 74 5.70 0.15 4.27
N ARG A 75 6.01 0.96 5.29
CA ARG A 75 6.42 0.50 6.62
C ARG A 75 5.33 -0.34 7.29
N LYS A 76 4.07 0.11 7.24
CA LYS A 76 2.93 -0.59 7.86
C LYS A 76 2.35 -1.69 6.99
N GLN A 77 2.81 -1.84 5.75
CA GLN A 77 2.25 -2.78 4.77
C GLN A 77 0.71 -2.68 4.70
N VAL A 78 0.21 -1.43 4.64
CA VAL A 78 -1.22 -1.14 4.74
C VAL A 78 -1.99 -1.78 3.59
N ARG A 79 -3.22 -2.21 3.87
CA ARG A 79 -4.14 -2.66 2.82
C ARG A 79 -4.88 -1.45 2.25
N ALA A 80 -5.21 -1.50 0.96
CA ALA A 80 -6.08 -0.49 0.36
C ALA A 80 -7.45 -0.50 1.04
N ARG A 81 -7.83 0.64 1.63
CA ARG A 81 -9.12 0.85 2.28
C ARG A 81 -10.24 0.83 1.24
N TYR A 82 -10.03 1.53 0.13
CA TYR A 82 -10.97 1.59 -0.99
C TYR A 82 -10.24 1.42 -2.30
N SER A 83 -10.88 0.71 -3.22
CA SER A 83 -10.53 0.66 -4.64
C SER A 83 -11.68 1.22 -5.44
N ILE A 84 -11.40 2.26 -6.22
CA ILE A 84 -12.38 2.97 -7.03
C ILE A 84 -11.99 2.78 -8.50
N ARG A 85 -12.96 2.38 -9.32
CA ARG A 85 -12.80 2.24 -10.77
C ARG A 85 -13.95 2.95 -11.46
N ASN A 86 -13.64 3.83 -12.41
CA ASN A 86 -14.61 4.69 -13.11
C ASN A 86 -15.58 5.40 -12.15
N GLY A 87 -15.08 5.89 -11.02
CA GLY A 87 -15.88 6.60 -10.01
C GLY A 87 -16.78 5.72 -9.15
N ARG A 88 -16.68 4.38 -9.24
CA ARG A 88 -17.43 3.44 -8.41
C ARG A 88 -16.49 2.65 -7.51
N ILE A 89 -16.89 2.44 -6.25
CA ILE A 89 -16.14 1.58 -5.31
C ILE A 89 -16.30 0.13 -5.77
N VAL A 90 -15.20 -0.52 -6.11
CA VAL A 90 -15.15 -1.93 -6.53
C VAL A 90 -14.70 -2.86 -5.42
N ALA A 91 -13.92 -2.36 -4.46
CA ALA A 91 -13.50 -3.12 -3.30
C ALA A 91 -13.33 -2.21 -2.08
N GLU A 92 -13.70 -2.73 -0.91
CA GLU A 92 -13.53 -2.09 0.37
C GLU A 92 -12.87 -3.08 1.35
N THR A 93 -11.88 -2.62 2.11
CA THR A 93 -11.27 -3.40 3.20
C THR A 93 -11.46 -2.66 4.51
N PRO A 94 -12.21 -3.19 5.50
CA PRO A 94 -12.34 -2.53 6.80
C PRO A 94 -10.97 -2.46 7.52
N PRO A 95 -10.71 -1.40 8.29
CA PRO A 95 -9.47 -1.29 9.05
C PRO A 95 -9.40 -2.41 10.09
N THR A 96 -8.23 -3.05 10.19
CA THR A 96 -7.99 -4.08 11.21
C THR A 96 -7.96 -3.42 12.58
N CYS A 97 -8.78 -3.89 13.52
CA CYS A 97 -8.70 -3.50 14.92
C CYS A 97 -7.91 -4.57 15.68
N THR A 98 -6.82 -4.18 16.33
CA THR A 98 -6.04 -5.06 17.20
C THR A 98 -6.29 -4.63 18.64
N THR A 99 -6.87 -5.52 19.44
CA THR A 99 -7.12 -5.30 20.87
C THR A 99 -6.08 -6.08 21.68
N LEU A 100 -5.39 -5.41 22.61
CA LEU A 100 -4.58 -6.10 23.62
C LEU A 100 -5.45 -6.47 24.82
N HIS A 101 -5.38 -7.74 25.20
CA HIS A 101 -5.98 -8.25 26.43
C HIS A 101 -4.87 -8.38 27.48
N LEU A 102 -4.48 -7.26 28.07
CA LEU A 102 -3.67 -7.21 29.30
C LEU A 102 -4.62 -7.03 30.50
N ASP A 103 -4.07 -6.71 31.69
CA ASP A 103 -4.89 -6.37 32.87
C ASP A 103 -5.89 -5.23 32.60
N THR A 104 -5.67 -4.43 31.55
CA THR A 104 -6.62 -3.49 30.95
C THR A 104 -6.71 -3.67 29.42
N LEU A 105 -7.91 -3.47 28.87
CA LEU A 105 -8.17 -3.55 27.41
C LEU A 105 -7.69 -2.26 26.72
N GLU A 106 -6.66 -2.36 25.86
CA GLU A 106 -6.17 -1.24 25.05
C GLU A 106 -6.27 -1.54 23.54
N THR A 107 -6.68 -0.53 22.76
CA THR A 107 -6.74 -0.63 21.28
C THR A 107 -5.45 -0.10 20.67
N ILE A 108 -4.77 -0.91 19.84
CA ILE A 108 -3.48 -0.54 19.22
C ILE A 108 -3.65 -0.22 17.73
N THR A 109 -3.20 0.97 17.32
CA THR A 109 -3.21 1.47 15.93
C THR A 109 -1.82 1.46 15.26
N PHE A 110 -0.76 1.02 15.97
CA PHE A 110 0.64 0.97 15.49
C PHE A 110 1.22 2.31 14.95
N THR A 111 0.62 3.44 15.32
CA THR A 111 1.14 4.79 15.08
C THR A 111 2.07 5.19 16.23
N ARG A 112 3.19 5.87 15.94
CA ARG A 112 4.05 6.43 16.99
C ARG A 112 3.31 7.61 17.60
N ASN A 113 2.84 7.48 18.84
CA ASN A 113 2.42 8.63 19.63
C ASN A 113 3.69 9.47 19.88
N ALA A 114 3.79 10.62 19.23
CA ALA A 114 4.73 11.64 19.63
C ALA A 114 4.14 12.32 20.86
N SER A 115 4.75 12.05 22.01
CA SER A 115 4.60 12.85 23.23
C SER A 115 5.27 14.22 23.05
#